data_AF-A0A6N3CXY1-F1
#
_entry.id   AF-A0A6N3CXY1-F1
#
_cell.length_a   1.000
_cell.length_b   1.000
_cell.length_c   1.000
_cell.angle_alpha   90.00
_cell.angle_beta   90.00
_cell.angle_gamma   90.00
#
_symmetry.space_group_name_H-M   'P 1'
#
loop_
_entity.id
_entity.type
_entity.pdbx_description
1 polymer ?
#
loop_
_entity_poly.entity_id
_entity_poly.type
_entity_poly.pdbx_seq_one_letter_code
_entity_poly.pdbx_strand_id
1 'polypeptide(L)'
;MAVTKIHQIKTTLNKAIGYITNPEKTNNGMLVSSYNCQSQFAEVEMQMTREYAREVKGDYRKVGGSEVLAHHLIQSFSPEDKVTPELAHELGRQLIDELTEGKFEYVIATHIDQEHIHNHIIFNSVSFL
;
A
#
# COMPACT_ATOMS: atom_id res chain seq x y z
N MET A 1 10.53 8.39 16.64
CA MET A 1 9.61 9.13 15.73
C MET A 1 9.65 8.42 14.39
N ALA A 2 8.49 8.07 13.84
CA ALA A 2 8.42 7.34 12.58
C ALA A 2 8.90 8.20 11.40
N VAL A 3 9.59 7.58 10.44
CA VAL A 3 10.02 8.21 9.18
C VAL A 3 9.23 7.61 8.04
N THR A 4 8.70 8.46 7.15
CA THR A 4 7.95 8.01 5.97
C THR A 4 8.71 8.26 4.67
N LYS A 5 8.54 7.34 3.71
CA LYS A 5 9.00 7.48 2.32
C LYS A 5 7.89 7.02 1.39
N ILE A 6 7.77 7.63 0.21
CA ILE A 6 6.78 7.25 -0.79
C ILE A 6 7.38 7.26 -2.19
N HIS A 7 7.07 6.24 -2.99
CA HIS A 7 7.45 6.18 -4.40
C HIS A 7 6.34 5.57 -5.27
N GLN A 8 6.38 5.86 -6.56
CA GLN A 8 5.42 5.36 -7.55
C GLN A 8 5.76 3.93 -8.00
N ILE A 9 4.74 3.11 -8.21
CA ILE A 9 4.83 1.83 -8.92
C ILE A 9 4.24 2.02 -10.33
N LYS A 10 5.00 1.67 -11.37
CA LYS A 10 4.60 1.87 -12.77
C LYS A 10 4.45 0.58 -13.60
N THR A 11 5.01 -0.54 -13.15
CA THR A 11 5.08 -1.77 -13.96
C THR A 11 4.93 -3.07 -13.16
N THR A 12 5.34 -3.12 -11.90
CA THR A 12 5.45 -4.37 -11.13
C THR A 12 4.54 -4.40 -9.89
N LEU A 13 3.27 -4.03 -10.04
CA LEU A 13 2.34 -3.93 -8.90
C LEU A 13 2.13 -5.27 -8.20
N ASN A 14 1.81 -6.34 -8.93
CA ASN A 14 1.64 -7.68 -8.36
C ASN A 14 2.87 -8.15 -7.58
N LYS A 15 4.06 -7.99 -8.17
CA LYS A 15 5.33 -8.35 -7.51
C LYS A 15 5.56 -7.54 -6.23
N ALA A 16 5.22 -6.25 -6.23
CA ALA A 16 5.34 -5.41 -5.05
C ALA A 16 4.37 -5.84 -3.95
N ILE A 17 3.11 -6.12 -4.29
CA ILE A 17 2.11 -6.65 -3.35
C ILE A 17 2.59 -7.99 -2.77
N GLY A 18 2.96 -8.95 -3.61
CA GLY A 18 3.46 -10.25 -3.17
C GLY A 18 4.72 -10.17 -2.30
N TYR A 19 5.59 -9.19 -2.54
CA TYR A 19 6.75 -8.95 -1.69
C TYR A 19 6.35 -8.44 -0.30
N ILE A 20 5.44 -7.45 -0.24
CA ILE A 20 5.06 -6.87 1.05
C ILE A 20 4.23 -7.85 1.88
N THR A 21 3.43 -8.72 1.25
CA THR A 21 2.60 -9.72 1.94
C THR A 21 3.29 -11.05 2.20
N ASN A 22 4.63 -11.13 2.09
CA ASN A 22 5.36 -12.38 2.33
C ASN A 22 5.09 -12.90 3.78
N PRO A 23 4.57 -14.13 3.96
CA PRO A 23 4.27 -14.69 5.27
C PRO A 23 5.47 -14.75 6.22
N GLU A 24 6.68 -14.98 5.71
CA GLU A 24 7.92 -15.03 6.50
C GLU A 24 8.22 -13.69 7.18
N LYS A 25 7.74 -12.59 6.60
CA LYS A 25 7.97 -11.23 7.07
C LYS A 25 6.84 -10.67 7.91
N THR A 26 5.66 -11.28 7.83
CA THR A 26 4.38 -10.68 8.26
C THR A 26 3.67 -11.53 9.33
N ASN A 27 4.43 -12.28 10.11
CA ASN A 27 3.89 -13.22 11.10
C ASN A 27 2.87 -14.19 10.49
N ASN A 28 3.29 -14.95 9.46
CA ASN A 28 2.44 -15.86 8.70
C ASN A 28 1.21 -15.18 8.06
N GLY A 29 1.32 -13.90 7.70
CA GLY A 29 0.24 -13.12 7.11
C GLY A 29 -0.70 -12.45 8.11
N MET A 30 -0.51 -12.63 9.42
CA MET A 30 -1.34 -11.97 10.45
C MET A 30 -1.18 -10.44 10.45
N LEU A 31 -0.03 -9.94 9.99
CA LEU A 31 0.26 -8.51 9.89
C LEU A 31 0.00 -7.97 8.47
N VAL A 32 -0.99 -8.54 7.76
CA VAL A 32 -1.45 -8.07 6.44
C VAL A 32 -2.92 -7.69 6.55
N SER A 33 -3.23 -6.46 6.14
CA SER A 33 -4.61 -5.99 5.99
C SER A 33 -4.80 -5.33 4.62
N SER A 34 -6.03 -5.23 4.17
CA SER A 34 -6.40 -4.48 2.97
C SER A 34 -7.70 -3.71 3.18
N TYR A 35 -7.98 -2.76 2.29
CA TYR A 35 -9.19 -1.96 2.30
C TYR A 35 -9.74 -1.81 0.88
N ASN A 36 -11.03 -2.08 0.73
CA ASN A 36 -11.77 -2.08 -0.53
C ASN A 36 -11.15 -2.96 -1.66
N CYS A 37 -10.31 -3.91 -1.27
CA CYS A 37 -9.75 -4.97 -2.11
C CYS A 37 -9.32 -6.15 -1.23
N GLN A 38 -9.10 -7.31 -1.82
CA GLN A 38 -8.45 -8.45 -1.19
C GLN A 38 -6.97 -8.44 -1.55
N SER A 39 -6.07 -8.61 -0.57
CA SER A 39 -4.62 -8.55 -0.79
C SER A 39 -4.13 -9.48 -1.92
N GLN A 40 -4.74 -10.66 -2.08
CA GLN A 40 -4.43 -11.62 -3.15
C GLN A 40 -4.85 -11.14 -4.56
N PHE A 41 -5.90 -10.32 -4.66
CA PHE A 41 -6.47 -9.87 -5.93
C PHE A 41 -6.29 -8.35 -6.16
N ALA A 42 -5.59 -7.67 -5.25
CA ALA A 42 -5.47 -6.22 -5.21
C ALA A 42 -4.94 -5.61 -6.50
N GLU A 43 -4.04 -6.26 -7.24
CA GLU A 43 -3.61 -5.77 -8.55
C GLU A 43 -4.79 -5.61 -9.51
N VAL A 44 -5.60 -6.66 -9.64
CA VAL A 44 -6.71 -6.74 -10.59
C VAL A 44 -7.84 -5.83 -10.16
N GLU A 45 -8.20 -5.83 -8.88
CA GLU A 45 -9.24 -4.94 -8.35
C GLU A 45 -8.86 -3.47 -8.50
N MET A 46 -7.62 -3.10 -8.16
CA MET A 46 -7.13 -1.73 -8.39
C MET A 46 -7.10 -1.38 -9.88
N GLN A 47 -6.78 -2.34 -10.76
CA GLN A 47 -6.83 -2.14 -12.22
C GLN A 47 -8.24 -1.85 -12.70
N MET A 48 -9.23 -2.61 -12.26
CA MET A 48 -10.64 -2.38 -12.61
C MET A 48 -11.07 -0.97 -12.22
N THR A 49 -10.68 -0.49 -11.03
CA THR A 49 -10.94 0.89 -10.60
C THR A 49 -10.25 1.91 -11.51
N ARG A 50 -8.99 1.69 -11.90
CA ARG A 50 -8.27 2.57 -12.84
C ARG A 50 -8.93 2.62 -14.21
N GLU A 51 -9.40 1.49 -14.73
CA GLU A 51 -10.09 1.40 -16.01
C GLU A 51 -11.44 2.11 -15.97
N TYR A 52 -12.25 1.84 -14.93
CA TYR A 52 -13.53 2.51 -14.74
C TYR A 52 -13.37 4.03 -14.61
N ALA A 53 -12.40 4.48 -13.81
CA ALA A 53 -12.12 5.91 -13.66
C ALA A 53 -11.77 6.59 -15.00
N ARG A 54 -11.08 5.89 -15.92
CA ARG A 54 -10.81 6.40 -17.27
C ARG A 54 -12.05 6.47 -18.12
N GLU A 55 -12.92 5.48 -18.03
CA GLU A 55 -14.16 5.44 -18.77
C GLU A 55 -15.07 6.61 -18.37
N VAL A 56 -15.21 6.88 -17.06
CA VAL A 56 -16.12 7.91 -16.56
C VAL A 56 -15.54 9.33 -16.55
N LYS A 57 -14.25 9.49 -16.24
CA LYS A 57 -13.61 10.81 -16.09
C LYS A 57 -12.77 11.19 -17.32
N GLY A 58 -12.42 10.22 -18.17
CA GLY A 58 -11.50 10.42 -19.28
C GLY A 58 -10.04 10.14 -18.92
N ASP A 59 -9.21 9.97 -19.95
CA ASP A 59 -7.78 9.70 -19.79
C ASP A 59 -6.97 11.00 -19.80
N TYR A 60 -6.56 11.46 -18.62
CA TYR A 60 -5.75 12.66 -18.43
C TYR A 60 -4.25 12.37 -18.26
N ARG A 61 -3.78 11.18 -18.62
CA ARG A 61 -2.35 10.88 -18.60
C ARG A 61 -1.61 11.80 -19.58
N LYS A 62 -0.43 12.29 -19.18
CA LYS A 62 0.43 13.05 -20.09
C LYS A 62 0.74 12.19 -21.31
N VAL A 63 0.60 12.76 -22.50
CA VAL A 63 0.97 12.10 -23.76
C VAL A 63 2.44 11.64 -23.67
N GLY A 64 2.68 10.34 -23.86
CA GLY A 64 4.01 9.73 -23.72
C GLY A 64 4.47 9.48 -22.27
N GLY A 65 3.64 9.77 -21.27
CA GLY A 65 3.92 9.48 -19.86
C GLY A 65 3.56 8.04 -19.49
N SER A 66 4.39 7.40 -18.66
CA SER A 66 4.07 6.09 -18.09
C SER A 66 2.94 6.21 -17.06
N GLU A 67 2.00 5.27 -17.11
CA GLU A 67 0.97 5.12 -16.09
C GLU A 67 1.58 4.88 -14.70
N VAL A 68 1.02 5.56 -13.69
CA VAL A 68 1.26 5.22 -12.28
C VAL A 68 0.16 4.25 -11.89
N LEU A 69 0.54 3.02 -11.52
CA LEU A 69 -0.40 1.96 -11.14
C LEU A 69 -0.83 2.11 -9.67
N ALA A 70 0.13 2.46 -8.81
CA ALA A 70 -0.06 2.58 -7.38
C ALA A 70 1.05 3.45 -6.76
N HIS A 71 0.86 3.81 -5.50
CA HIS A 71 1.88 4.40 -4.65
C HIS A 71 2.26 3.43 -3.55
N HIS A 72 3.55 3.35 -3.24
CA HIS A 72 4.08 2.55 -2.15
C HIS A 72 4.68 3.46 -1.10
N LEU A 73 4.02 3.53 0.04
CA LEU A 73 4.43 4.24 1.23
C LEU A 73 5.11 3.27 2.20
N ILE A 74 6.24 3.69 2.75
CA ILE A 74 7.00 2.97 3.77
C ILE A 74 7.00 3.84 5.02
N GLN A 75 6.62 3.27 6.16
CA GLN A 75 6.69 3.91 7.48
C GLN A 75 7.60 3.07 8.37
N SER A 76 8.76 3.63 8.73
CA SER A 76 9.77 2.94 9.54
C SER A 76 9.80 3.49 10.95
N PHE A 77 9.93 2.61 11.93
CA PHE A 77 10.01 2.95 13.36
C PHE A 77 11.43 2.73 13.87
N SER A 78 11.94 3.62 14.74
CA SER A 78 13.24 3.41 15.37
C SER A 78 13.16 2.22 16.33
N PRO A 79 14.20 1.36 16.44
CA PRO A 79 14.28 0.37 17.52
C PRO A 79 14.12 0.99 18.93
N GLU A 80 14.50 2.26 19.09
CA GLU A 80 14.35 3.00 20.35
C GLU A 80 12.90 3.40 20.67
N ASP A 81 12.02 3.43 19.67
CA ASP A 81 10.61 3.83 19.84
C ASP A 81 9.79 2.75 20.58
N LYS A 82 10.33 1.53 20.76
CA LYS A 82 9.71 0.40 21.47
C LYS A 82 8.27 0.09 21.00
N VAL A 83 8.03 0.22 19.70
CA VAL A 83 6.73 -0.07 19.07
C VAL A 83 6.58 -1.58 18.87
N THR A 84 5.41 -2.13 19.20
CA THR A 84 5.10 -3.55 18.90
C THR A 84 4.65 -3.69 17.44
N PRO A 85 4.78 -4.87 16.81
CA PRO A 85 4.31 -5.09 15.44
C PRO A 85 2.84 -4.70 15.21
N GLU A 86 1.97 -4.99 16.19
CA GLU A 86 0.54 -4.69 16.12
C GLU A 86 0.28 -3.19 16.20
N LEU A 87 1.00 -2.49 17.09
CA LEU A 87 0.91 -1.04 17.21
C LEU A 87 1.45 -0.36 15.94
N ALA A 88 2.56 -0.85 15.40
CA ALA A 88 3.07 -0.37 14.12
C ALA A 88 2.01 -0.55 13.02
N HIS A 89 1.41 -1.73 12.91
CA HIS A 89 0.37 -2.02 11.92
C HIS A 89 -0.82 -1.05 12.04
N GLU A 90 -1.32 -0.83 13.25
CA GLU A 90 -2.44 0.07 13.52
C GLU A 90 -2.10 1.54 13.19
N LEU A 91 -0.91 2.01 13.56
CA LEU A 91 -0.43 3.35 13.18
C LEU A 91 -0.31 3.52 11.67
N GLY A 92 0.07 2.44 10.96
CA GLY A 92 0.09 2.42 9.50
C GLY A 92 -1.31 2.50 8.89
N ARG A 93 -2.27 1.78 9.47
CA ARG A 93 -3.69 1.85 9.06
C ARG A 93 -4.26 3.26 9.24
N GLN A 94 -4.05 3.86 10.40
CA GLN A 94 -4.51 5.23 10.68
C GLN A 94 -3.90 6.23 9.69
N LEU A 95 -2.59 6.13 9.44
CA LEU A 95 -1.91 6.98 8.47
C LEU A 95 -2.52 6.88 7.06
N ILE A 96 -2.78 5.67 6.56
CA ILE A 96 -3.32 5.51 5.21
C ILE A 96 -4.79 5.89 5.13
N ASP A 97 -5.58 5.60 6.16
CA ASP A 97 -6.99 5.99 6.23
C ASP A 97 -7.13 7.53 6.22
N GLU A 98 -6.28 8.25 6.97
CA GLU A 98 -6.20 9.72 6.95
C GLU A 98 -5.72 10.26 5.59
N LEU A 99 -4.65 9.67 5.03
CA LEU A 99 -4.07 10.14 3.77
C LEU A 99 -5.02 9.95 2.58
N THR A 100 -5.78 8.85 2.56
CA THR A 100 -6.67 8.49 1.45
C THR A 100 -8.10 8.95 1.67
N GLU A 101 -8.43 9.43 2.87
CA GLU A 101 -9.79 9.75 3.31
C GLU A 101 -10.79 8.61 3.05
N GLY A 102 -10.31 7.35 3.07
CA GLY A 102 -11.11 6.16 2.75
C GLY A 102 -11.58 6.07 1.29
N LYS A 103 -10.90 6.72 0.34
CA LYS A 103 -11.33 6.81 -1.07
C LYS A 103 -10.52 5.93 -2.03
N PHE A 104 -9.49 5.24 -1.56
CA PHE A 104 -8.54 4.48 -2.37
C PHE A 104 -8.39 3.06 -1.82
N GLU A 105 -8.30 2.06 -2.70
CA GLU A 105 -7.93 0.72 -2.26
C GLU A 105 -6.49 0.70 -1.75
N TYR A 106 -6.22 -0.08 -0.72
CA TYR A 106 -4.85 -0.30 -0.26
C TYR A 106 -4.62 -1.70 0.32
N VAL A 107 -3.35 -2.11 0.30
CA VAL A 107 -2.81 -3.25 1.03
C VAL A 107 -1.71 -2.72 1.96
N ILE A 108 -1.81 -3.05 3.24
CA ILE A 108 -0.78 -2.76 4.25
C ILE A 108 -0.20 -4.07 4.79
N ALA A 109 1.11 -4.10 4.94
CA ALA A 109 1.83 -5.18 5.57
C ALA A 109 2.91 -4.65 6.52
N THR A 110 3.05 -5.26 7.70
CA THR A 110 4.12 -4.93 8.65
C THR A 110 5.20 -5.99 8.60
N HIS A 111 6.43 -5.56 8.31
CA HIS A 111 7.61 -6.41 8.25
C HIS A 111 8.31 -6.47 9.61
N ILE A 112 8.58 -7.68 10.08
CA ILE A 112 9.23 -8.00 11.36
C ILE A 112 10.49 -8.87 11.18
N ASP A 113 10.94 -9.07 9.94
CA ASP A 113 12.10 -9.88 9.56
C ASP A 113 13.44 -9.13 9.67
N GLN A 114 13.42 -7.85 10.05
CA GLN A 114 14.60 -7.00 10.20
C GLN A 114 14.75 -6.47 11.62
N GLU A 115 15.88 -5.80 11.90
CA GLU A 115 16.17 -5.18 13.20
C GLU A 115 15.13 -4.12 13.60
N HIS A 116 14.50 -3.48 12.62
CA HIS A 116 13.49 -2.45 12.85
C HIS A 116 12.17 -2.79 12.16
N ILE A 117 11.08 -2.54 12.87
CA ILE A 117 9.72 -2.71 12.36
C ILE A 117 9.41 -1.61 11.35
N HIS A 118 8.78 -1.99 10.25
CA HIS A 118 8.32 -1.04 9.25
C HIS A 118 7.05 -1.53 8.56
N ASN A 119 6.18 -0.59 8.22
CA ASN A 119 5.00 -0.84 7.40
C ASN A 119 5.33 -0.57 5.93
N HIS A 120 4.79 -1.42 5.08
CA HIS A 120 4.65 -1.20 3.65
C HIS A 120 3.17 -1.03 3.34
N ILE A 121 2.81 0.06 2.68
CA ILE A 121 1.44 0.37 2.27
C ILE A 121 1.43 0.63 0.78
N ILE A 122 0.73 -0.20 0.01
CA ILE A 122 0.52 0.00 -1.42
C ILE A 122 -0.94 0.41 -1.63
N PHE A 123 -1.18 1.59 -2.18
CA PHE A 123 -2.51 2.11 -2.46
C PHE A 123 -2.67 2.54 -3.91
N ASN A 124 -3.89 2.45 -4.43
CA ASN A 124 -4.17 2.72 -5.83
C ASN A 124 -3.80 4.16 -6.21
N SER A 125 -3.49 4.39 -7.49
CA SER A 125 -3.16 5.72 -8.00
C SER A 125 -4.38 6.61 -8.24
N VAL A 126 -5.58 6.01 -8.26
CA VAL A 126 -6.85 6.69 -8.44
C VAL A 126 -7.83 6.24 -7.35
N SER A 127 -8.80 7.10 -7.06
CA SER A 127 -9.89 6.81 -6.15
C SER A 127 -10.99 6.00 -6.84
N PHE A 128 -11.66 5.13 -6.08
CA PHE A 128 -12.87 4.44 -6.51
C PHE A 128 -14.15 5.30 -6.42
N LEU A 129 -14.03 6.57 -5.99
CA LEU A 129 -15.10 7.58 -5.97
C LEU A 129 -14.94 8.60 -7.09
#